data_AF-A0A9X3PQW8-F1
#
_entry.id   AF-A0A9X3PQW8-F1
#
_cell.length_a   1.000
_cell.length_b   1.000
_cell.length_c   1.000
_cell.angle_alpha   90.00
_cell.angle_beta   90.00
_cell.angle_gamma   90.00
#
_symmetry.space_group_name_H-M   'P 1'
#
loop_
_entity.id
_entity.type
_entity.pdbx_description
1 polymer ?
#
loop_
_entity_poly.entity_id
_entity_poly.type
_entity_poly.pdbx_seq_one_letter_code
_entity_poly.pdbx_strand_id
1 'polypeptide(L)'
;MPDAAAWVEVLFRWAHYLSGITWIGLLYFFNLINAGFLKSLDAGQKGVVVPRLMPNALNWFRHGATVTVLTGLVLIFMLHLSLSGSGDKAIWLGGILGIIMMINVHAIIWPCQKQIIRMTKESAETGKPTPPEMAALGRKALLASRVNLLLSIPMLFFMAAGSHFG
;
A
#
# COMPACT_ATOMS: atom_id res chain seq x y z
N MET A 1 -7.18 9.96 35.45
CA MET A 1 -7.61 9.60 34.08
C MET A 1 -6.57 10.18 33.12
N PRO A 2 -6.28 9.56 31.96
CA PRO A 2 -5.41 10.18 30.96
C PRO A 2 -5.97 11.55 30.56
N ASP A 3 -5.10 12.52 30.34
CA ASP A 3 -5.51 13.83 29.86
C ASP A 3 -5.87 13.78 28.36
N ALA A 4 -6.37 14.89 27.82
CA ALA A 4 -6.78 14.98 26.43
C ALA A 4 -5.62 14.68 25.45
N ALA A 5 -4.38 15.03 25.80
CA ALA A 5 -3.21 14.82 24.95
C ALA A 5 -2.89 13.32 24.83
N ALA A 6 -2.95 12.58 25.94
CA ALA A 6 -2.78 11.13 25.95
C ALA A 6 -3.81 10.41 25.06
N TRP A 7 -5.07 10.85 25.09
CA TRP A 7 -6.11 10.28 24.21
C TRP A 7 -5.87 10.60 22.73
N VAL A 8 -5.38 11.80 22.41
CA VAL A 8 -5.01 12.17 21.04
C VAL A 8 -3.90 11.27 20.52
N GLU A 9 -2.85 11.03 21.30
CA GLU A 9 -1.76 10.13 20.92
C GLU A 9 -2.29 8.71 20.63
N VAL A 10 -3.14 8.17 21.51
CA VAL A 10 -3.77 6.85 21.34
C VAL A 10 -4.56 6.79 20.03
N LEU A 11 -5.33 7.83 19.69
CA LEU A 11 -6.08 7.89 18.44
C LEU A 11 -5.16 7.89 17.21
N PHE A 12 -4.04 8.60 17.25
CA PHE A 12 -3.06 8.59 16.15
C PHE A 12 -2.39 7.23 15.98
N ARG A 13 -2.03 6.56 17.09
CA ARG A 13 -1.51 5.18 17.04
C ARG A 13 -2.53 4.23 16.43
N TRP A 14 -3.78 4.35 16.84
CA TRP A 14 -4.85 3.48 16.35
C TRP A 14 -5.13 3.71 14.86
N ALA A 15 -5.17 4.97 14.42
CA ALA A 15 -5.28 5.32 13.01
C ALA A 15 -4.09 4.78 12.19
N HIS A 16 -2.87 4.88 12.71
CA HIS A 16 -1.66 4.34 12.10
C HIS A 16 -1.75 2.82 11.92
N TYR A 17 -2.16 2.08 12.95
CA TYR A 17 -2.31 0.63 12.89
C TYR A 17 -3.38 0.19 11.89
N LEU A 18 -4.59 0.77 11.95
CA LEU A 18 -5.66 0.37 11.03
C LEU A 18 -5.33 0.66 9.57
N SER A 19 -4.77 1.83 9.29
CA SER A 19 -4.34 2.20 7.94
C SER A 19 -3.18 1.32 7.47
N GLY A 20 -2.24 0.98 8.36
CA GLY A 20 -1.13 0.09 8.09
C GLY A 20 -1.58 -1.33 7.75
N ILE A 21 -2.51 -1.90 8.53
CA ILE A 21 -3.12 -3.21 8.26
C ILE A 21 -3.84 -3.20 6.92
N THR A 22 -4.61 -2.15 6.62
CA THR A 22 -5.32 -2.01 5.35
C THR A 22 -4.34 -1.96 4.18
N TRP A 23 -3.30 -1.14 4.29
CA TRP A 23 -2.30 -0.96 3.25
C TRP A 23 -1.52 -2.24 2.98
N ILE A 24 -0.90 -2.82 4.01
CA ILE A 24 -0.05 -3.99 3.88
C ILE A 24 -0.88 -5.25 3.59
N GLY A 25 -2.06 -5.38 4.19
CA GLY A 25 -2.99 -6.47 3.86
C GLY A 25 -3.36 -6.49 2.38
N LEU A 26 -3.69 -5.33 1.80
CA LEU A 26 -3.98 -5.22 0.37
C LEU A 26 -2.73 -5.44 -0.50
N LEU A 27 -1.54 -5.01 -0.06
CA LEU A 27 -0.28 -5.29 -0.73
C LEU A 27 -0.06 -6.80 -0.88
N TYR A 28 -0.27 -7.56 0.18
CA TYR A 28 -0.11 -9.02 0.20
C TYR A 28 -1.20 -9.69 -0.63
N PHE A 29 -2.46 -9.25 -0.50
CA PHE A 29 -3.56 -9.71 -1.35
C PHE A 29 -3.22 -9.55 -2.84
N PHE A 30 -2.73 -8.38 -3.26
CA PHE A 30 -2.42 -8.13 -4.66
C PHE A 30 -1.33 -9.04 -5.22
N ASN A 31 -0.30 -9.32 -4.42
CA ASN A 31 0.86 -10.09 -4.87
C ASN A 31 0.65 -11.60 -4.77
N LEU A 32 0.02 -12.08 -3.68
CA LEU A 32 -0.07 -13.50 -3.35
C LEU A 32 -1.34 -14.15 -3.89
N ILE A 33 -2.43 -13.38 -4.03
CA ILE A 33 -3.75 -13.91 -4.39
C ILE A 33 -4.20 -13.35 -5.74
N ASN A 34 -4.39 -12.03 -5.81
CA ASN A 34 -5.06 -11.38 -6.94
C ASN A 34 -4.33 -11.60 -8.27
N ALA A 35 -3.00 -11.49 -8.30
CA ALA A 35 -2.23 -11.66 -9.54
C ALA A 35 -2.32 -13.09 -10.10
N GLY A 36 -2.44 -14.11 -9.24
CA GLY A 36 -2.67 -15.49 -9.65
C GLY A 36 -4.11 -15.70 -10.12
N PHE A 37 -5.07 -15.23 -9.34
CA PHE A 37 -6.49 -15.29 -9.67
C PHE A 37 -6.82 -14.63 -11.01
N LEU A 38 -6.32 -13.42 -11.27
CA LEU A 38 -6.57 -12.76 -12.56
C LEU A 38 -5.96 -13.51 -13.74
N LYS A 39 -4.92 -14.34 -13.56
CA LYS A 39 -4.37 -15.16 -14.66
C LYS A 39 -5.25 -16.35 -15.00
N SER A 40 -6.03 -16.87 -14.05
CA SER A 40 -6.94 -17.99 -14.30
C SER A 40 -8.23 -17.56 -15.01
N LEU A 41 -8.47 -16.26 -15.16
CA LEU A 41 -9.67 -15.73 -15.81
C LEU A 41 -9.49 -15.55 -17.33
N ASP A 42 -10.53 -15.87 -18.09
CA ASP A 42 -10.64 -15.51 -19.51
C ASP A 42 -10.92 -14.00 -19.70
N ALA A 43 -10.98 -13.55 -20.96
CA ALA A 43 -11.17 -12.14 -21.29
C ALA A 43 -12.55 -11.60 -20.85
N GLY A 44 -13.61 -12.39 -21.00
CA GLY A 44 -14.97 -12.00 -20.60
C GLY A 44 -15.08 -11.88 -19.07
N GLN A 45 -14.52 -12.84 -18.34
CA GLN A 45 -14.47 -12.82 -16.88
C GLN A 45 -13.68 -11.61 -16.34
N LYS A 46 -12.53 -11.30 -16.95
CA LYS A 46 -11.74 -10.10 -16.60
C LYS A 46 -12.52 -8.82 -16.81
N GLY A 47 -13.31 -8.73 -17.89
CA GLY A 47 -14.20 -7.61 -18.17
C GLY A 47 -15.23 -7.34 -17.07
N VAL A 48 -15.63 -8.35 -16.30
CA VAL A 48 -16.54 -8.20 -15.16
C VAL A 48 -15.79 -7.93 -13.85
N VAL A 49 -14.75 -8.71 -13.57
CA VAL A 49 -14.05 -8.68 -12.27
C VAL A 49 -13.21 -7.42 -12.12
N VAL A 50 -12.36 -7.08 -13.11
CA VAL A 50 -11.38 -6.00 -12.99
C VAL A 50 -12.05 -4.64 -12.76
N PRO A 51 -13.08 -4.23 -13.52
CA PRO A 51 -13.73 -2.94 -13.31
C PRO A 51 -14.46 -2.80 -11.97
N ARG A 52 -14.84 -3.91 -11.32
CA ARG A 52 -15.57 -3.92 -10.03
C ARG A 52 -14.64 -4.03 -8.83
N LEU A 53 -13.66 -4.92 -8.89
CA LEU A 53 -12.74 -5.21 -7.79
C LEU A 53 -11.62 -4.17 -7.71
N MET A 54 -10.93 -3.92 -8.82
CA MET A 54 -9.65 -3.19 -8.81
C MET A 54 -9.78 -1.73 -8.37
N PRO A 55 -10.76 -0.93 -8.83
CA PRO A 55 -10.86 0.47 -8.39
C PRO A 55 -11.05 0.61 -6.89
N ASN A 56 -11.90 -0.23 -6.29
CA ASN A 56 -12.18 -0.20 -4.85
C ASN A 56 -10.94 -0.63 -4.05
N ALA A 57 -10.34 -1.77 -4.39
CA ALA A 57 -9.16 -2.27 -3.70
C ALA A 57 -7.97 -1.29 -3.80
N LEU A 58 -7.73 -0.71 -4.97
CA LEU A 58 -6.64 0.26 -5.17
C LEU A 58 -6.90 1.60 -4.46
N ASN A 59 -8.16 2.01 -4.33
CA ASN A 59 -8.50 3.23 -3.59
C ASN A 59 -8.21 3.07 -2.10
N TRP A 60 -8.57 1.93 -1.50
CA TRP A 60 -8.20 1.62 -0.12
C TRP A 60 -6.68 1.46 0.05
N PHE A 61 -6.01 0.81 -0.90
CA PHE A 61 -4.57 0.61 -0.86
C PHE A 61 -3.80 1.94 -0.88
N ARG A 62 -4.12 2.85 -1.82
CA ARG A 62 -3.40 4.13 -1.95
C ARG A 62 -3.64 5.06 -0.76
N HIS A 63 -4.86 5.12 -0.25
CA HIS A 63 -5.20 5.98 0.88
C HIS A 63 -4.72 5.38 2.19
N GLY A 64 -4.79 4.06 2.35
CA GLY A 64 -4.18 3.35 3.46
C GLY A 64 -2.68 3.67 3.56
N ALA A 65 -1.96 3.66 2.43
CA ALA A 65 -0.55 4.05 2.38
C ALA A 65 -0.32 5.49 2.86
N THR A 66 -1.07 6.45 2.32
CA THR A 66 -0.97 7.86 2.69
C THR A 66 -1.27 8.09 4.16
N VAL A 67 -2.36 7.54 4.68
CA VAL A 67 -2.77 7.72 6.08
C VAL A 67 -1.76 7.08 7.02
N THR A 68 -1.23 5.89 6.70
CA THR A 68 -0.21 5.23 7.52
C THR A 68 1.03 6.11 7.66
N VAL A 69 1.56 6.62 6.55
CA VAL A 69 2.77 7.45 6.58
C VAL A 69 2.52 8.77 7.31
N LEU A 70 1.42 9.48 7.01
CA LEU A 70 1.13 10.76 7.64
C LEU A 70 0.93 10.62 9.15
N THR A 71 0.16 9.63 9.60
CA THR A 71 -0.02 9.37 11.03
C THR A 71 1.30 8.95 11.70
N GLY A 72 2.16 8.20 11.01
CA GLY A 72 3.49 7.84 11.50
C GLY A 72 4.41 9.04 11.69
N LEU A 73 4.40 9.99 10.74
CA LEU A 73 5.15 11.24 10.86
C LEU A 73 4.67 12.11 12.02
N VAL A 74 3.34 12.16 12.24
CA VAL A 74 2.77 12.86 13.41
C VAL A 74 3.20 12.17 14.71
N LEU A 75 3.20 10.84 14.76
CA LEU A 75 3.65 10.10 15.94
C LEU A 75 5.14 10.31 16.23
N ILE A 76 5.98 10.36 15.20
CA ILE A 76 7.41 10.72 15.36
C ILE A 76 7.56 12.08 16.06
N PHE A 77 6.77 13.06 15.65
CA PHE A 77 6.77 14.38 16.26
C PHE A 77 6.22 14.37 17.71
N MET A 78 5.07 13.74 17.94
CA MET A 78 4.42 13.67 19.26
C MET A 78 5.26 12.93 20.31
N LEU A 79 5.99 11.89 19.89
CA LEU A 79 6.80 11.06 20.77
C LEU A 79 8.23 11.58 20.94
N HIS A 80 8.57 12.70 20.30
CA HIS A 80 9.92 13.27 20.31
C HIS A 80 11.01 12.24 19.94
N LEU A 81 10.70 11.35 18.98
CA LEU A 81 11.58 10.27 18.53
C LEU A 81 12.90 10.85 18.00
N SER A 82 14.00 10.51 18.67
CA SER A 82 15.33 11.02 18.38
C SER A 82 16.07 10.09 17.39
N LEU A 83 17.38 10.29 17.16
CA LEU A 83 18.23 9.33 16.46
C LEU A 83 19.25 8.65 17.40
N SER A 84 19.15 8.90 18.72
CA SER A 84 20.13 8.41 19.69
C SER A 84 19.79 7.00 20.18
N GLY A 85 18.51 6.70 20.43
CA GLY A 85 18.02 5.40 20.90
C GLY A 85 18.10 4.30 19.83
N SER A 86 18.30 3.05 20.26
CA SER A 86 18.32 1.91 19.34
C SER A 86 16.92 1.59 18.79
N GLY A 87 15.89 1.68 19.64
CA GLY A 87 14.48 1.63 19.24
C GLY A 87 14.09 2.75 18.26
N ASP A 88 14.48 4.00 18.56
CA ASP A 88 14.18 5.15 17.69
C ASP A 88 14.76 4.96 16.29
N LYS A 89 16.02 4.50 16.20
CA LYS A 89 16.67 4.21 14.91
C LYS A 89 15.93 3.14 14.11
N ALA A 90 15.39 2.12 14.78
CA ALA A 90 14.58 1.10 14.13
C ALA A 90 13.27 1.71 13.57
N ILE A 91 12.56 2.52 14.35
CA ILE A 91 11.35 3.23 13.88
C ILE A 91 11.66 4.12 12.67
N TRP A 92 12.76 4.87 12.70
CA TRP A 92 13.18 5.71 11.56
C TRP A 92 13.48 4.89 10.32
N LEU A 93 14.20 3.78 10.45
CA LEU A 93 14.53 2.91 9.33
C LEU A 93 13.27 2.29 8.71
N GLY A 94 12.35 1.79 9.54
CA GLY A 94 11.03 1.33 9.10
C GLY A 94 10.24 2.44 8.42
N GLY A 95 10.22 3.64 9.01
CA GLY A 95 9.50 4.81 8.49
C GLY A 95 9.97 5.23 7.10
N ILE A 96 11.28 5.29 6.87
CA ILE A 96 11.87 5.64 5.56
C ILE A 96 11.48 4.61 4.50
N LEU A 97 11.56 3.31 4.82
CA LEU A 97 11.11 2.25 3.91
C LEU A 97 9.61 2.39 3.58
N GLY A 98 8.78 2.70 4.58
CA GLY A 98 7.37 3.03 4.38
C GLY A 98 7.16 4.22 3.43
N ILE A 99 7.89 5.32 3.62
CA ILE A 99 7.80 6.50 2.73
C ILE A 99 8.16 6.13 1.28
N ILE A 100 9.27 5.41 1.08
CA ILE A 100 9.69 4.94 -0.25
C ILE A 100 8.59 4.09 -0.90
N MET A 101 8.04 3.15 -0.13
CA MET A 101 6.96 2.28 -0.61
C MET A 101 5.71 3.08 -0.97
N MET A 102 5.30 4.06 -0.16
CA MET A 102 4.16 4.94 -0.44
C MET A 102 4.39 5.75 -1.72
N ILE A 103 5.58 6.31 -1.91
CA ILE A 103 5.94 7.02 -3.14
C ILE A 103 5.79 6.08 -4.35
N ASN A 104 6.28 4.84 -4.24
CA ASN A 104 6.13 3.84 -5.30
C ASN A 104 4.64 3.52 -5.62
N VAL A 105 3.77 3.51 -4.59
CA VAL A 105 2.30 3.37 -4.79
C VAL A 105 1.75 4.49 -5.66
N HIS A 106 2.05 5.75 -5.32
CA HIS A 106 1.46 6.91 -6.01
C HIS A 106 2.13 7.25 -7.34
N ALA A 107 3.45 7.04 -7.46
CA ALA A 107 4.22 7.38 -8.66
C ALA A 107 4.17 6.30 -9.74
N ILE A 108 4.08 5.02 -9.37
CA ILE A 108 4.19 3.90 -10.33
C ILE A 108 2.93 3.05 -10.36
N ILE A 109 2.52 2.49 -9.22
CA ILE A 109 1.43 1.50 -9.17
C ILE A 109 0.10 2.14 -9.61
N TRP A 110 -0.27 3.27 -9.01
CA TRP A 110 -1.54 3.92 -9.27
C TRP A 110 -1.71 4.43 -10.71
N PRO A 111 -0.75 5.13 -11.33
CA PRO A 111 -0.87 5.56 -12.72
C PRO A 111 -1.02 4.41 -13.71
N CYS A 112 -0.24 3.33 -13.54
CA CYS A 112 -0.35 2.14 -14.38
C CYS A 112 -1.73 1.49 -14.24
N GLN A 113 -2.19 1.31 -12.99
CA GLN A 113 -3.48 0.68 -12.73
C GLN A 113 -4.67 1.49 -13.23
N LYS A 114 -4.62 2.83 -13.14
CA LYS A 114 -5.63 3.71 -13.76
C LYS A 114 -5.78 3.45 -15.25
N GLN A 115 -4.66 3.34 -15.97
CA GLN A 115 -4.68 3.09 -17.41
C GLN A 115 -5.23 1.69 -17.73
N ILE A 116 -4.79 0.66 -17.00
CA ILE A 116 -5.29 -0.72 -17.15
C ILE A 116 -6.80 -0.78 -16.93
N ILE A 117 -7.31 -0.15 -15.85
CA ILE A 117 -8.74 -0.10 -15.54
C ILE A 117 -9.51 0.59 -16.66
N ARG A 118 -9.01 1.72 -17.17
CA ARG A 118 -9.64 2.45 -18.27
C ARG A 118 -9.75 1.57 -19.52
N MET A 119 -8.64 0.98 -19.95
CA MET A 119 -8.60 0.13 -21.15
C MET A 119 -9.45 -1.14 -20.98
N THR A 120 -9.54 -1.69 -19.76
CA THR A 120 -10.40 -2.85 -19.48
C THR A 120 -11.88 -2.50 -19.56
N LYS A 121 -12.28 -1.33 -19.03
CA LYS A 121 -13.65 -0.83 -19.15
C LYS A 121 -14.03 -0.58 -20.61
N GLU A 122 -13.18 0.10 -21.36
CA GLU A 122 -13.41 0.38 -22.78
C GLU A 122 -13.55 -0.91 -23.60
N SER A 123 -12.70 -1.91 -23.34
CA SER A 123 -12.81 -3.22 -23.98
C SER A 123 -14.12 -3.94 -23.62
N ALA A 124 -14.54 -3.88 -22.35
CA ALA A 124 -15.80 -4.48 -21.90
C ALA A 124 -17.05 -3.78 -22.50
N GLU A 125 -17.00 -2.48 -22.72
CA GLU A 125 -18.10 -1.69 -23.30
C GLU A 125 -18.18 -1.82 -24.83
N THR A 126 -17.04 -1.84 -25.51
CA THR A 126 -16.97 -1.81 -26.98
C THR A 126 -16.82 -3.17 -27.64
N GLY A 127 -16.48 -4.21 -26.86
CA GLY A 127 -16.12 -5.54 -27.37
C GLY A 127 -14.78 -5.59 -28.12
N LYS A 128 -14.05 -4.47 -28.21
CA LYS A 128 -12.73 -4.44 -28.84
C LYS A 128 -11.70 -5.11 -27.95
N PRO A 129 -10.73 -5.86 -28.50
CA PRO A 129 -9.66 -6.44 -27.72
C PRO A 129 -8.82 -5.35 -27.05
N THR A 130 -8.33 -5.63 -25.86
CA THR A 130 -7.47 -4.70 -25.11
C THR A 130 -6.17 -4.42 -25.84
N PRO A 131 -5.65 -3.17 -25.84
CA PRO A 131 -4.40 -2.82 -26.50
C PRO A 131 -3.19 -3.65 -25.99
N PRO A 132 -2.21 -3.98 -26.85
CA PRO A 132 -1.02 -4.75 -26.46
C PRO A 132 -0.21 -4.10 -25.31
N GLU A 133 -0.19 -2.77 -25.25
CA GLU A 133 0.50 -1.99 -24.22
C GLU A 133 -0.03 -2.23 -22.79
N MET A 134 -1.28 -2.70 -22.65
CA MET A 134 -1.86 -3.05 -21.34
C MET A 134 -1.01 -4.09 -20.61
N ALA A 135 -0.45 -5.06 -21.34
CA ALA A 135 0.39 -6.10 -20.76
C ALA A 135 1.69 -5.51 -20.16
N ALA A 136 2.30 -4.54 -20.84
CA ALA A 136 3.51 -3.86 -20.35
C ALA A 136 3.21 -3.04 -19.09
N LEU A 137 2.07 -2.33 -19.05
CA LEU A 137 1.60 -1.61 -17.86
C LEU A 137 1.34 -2.56 -16.69
N GLY A 138 0.69 -3.69 -16.94
CA GLY A 138 0.44 -4.72 -15.93
C GLY A 138 1.73 -5.27 -15.33
N ARG A 139 2.73 -5.55 -16.17
CA ARG A 139 4.06 -5.98 -15.71
C ARG A 139 4.75 -4.92 -14.86
N LYS A 140 4.73 -3.66 -15.29
CA LYS A 140 5.33 -2.53 -14.55
C LYS A 140 4.68 -2.36 -13.18
N ALA A 141 3.35 -2.35 -13.12
CA ALA A 141 2.61 -2.25 -11.87
C ALA A 141 2.91 -3.41 -10.92
N LEU A 142 2.98 -4.64 -11.44
CA LEU A 142 3.26 -5.82 -10.63
C LEU A 142 4.70 -5.83 -10.10
N LEU A 143 5.69 -5.45 -10.92
CA LEU A 143 7.08 -5.36 -10.46
C LEU A 143 7.23 -4.30 -9.35
N ALA A 144 6.63 -3.12 -9.53
CA ALA A 144 6.59 -2.10 -8.49
C ALA A 144 5.93 -2.62 -7.20
N SER A 145 4.80 -3.34 -7.32
CA SER A 145 4.13 -3.95 -6.18
C SER A 145 4.98 -5.01 -5.47
N ARG A 146 5.76 -5.79 -6.21
CA ARG A 146 6.68 -6.80 -5.64
C ARG A 146 7.86 -6.18 -4.92
N VAL A 147 8.39 -5.06 -5.42
CA VAL A 147 9.39 -4.28 -4.69
C VAL A 147 8.80 -3.83 -3.35
N ASN A 148 7.57 -3.29 -3.34
CA ASN A 148 6.89 -2.94 -2.09
C ASN A 148 6.70 -4.16 -1.19
N LEU A 149 6.31 -5.32 -1.72
CA LEU A 149 6.17 -6.54 -0.92
C LEU A 149 7.50 -6.92 -0.24
N LEU A 150 8.61 -6.91 -0.99
CA LEU A 150 9.93 -7.24 -0.44
C LEU A 150 10.38 -6.22 0.60
N LEU A 151 10.19 -4.92 0.35
CA LEU A 151 10.53 -3.86 1.30
C LEU A 151 9.62 -3.87 2.55
N SER A 152 8.39 -4.37 2.43
CA SER A 152 7.46 -4.43 3.56
C SER A 152 7.97 -5.34 4.69
N ILE A 153 8.77 -6.36 4.36
CA ILE A 153 9.30 -7.33 5.33
C ILE A 153 10.28 -6.66 6.31
N PRO A 154 11.42 -6.07 5.86
CA PRO A 154 12.31 -5.35 6.76
C PRO A 154 11.63 -4.13 7.38
N MET A 155 10.73 -3.45 6.65
CA MET A 155 9.97 -2.33 7.22
C MET A 155 9.17 -2.75 8.45
N LEU A 156 8.34 -3.81 8.34
CA LEU A 156 7.56 -4.32 9.47
C LEU A 156 8.45 -4.83 10.60
N PHE A 157 9.54 -5.50 10.26
CA PHE A 157 10.51 -5.97 11.25
C PHE A 157 11.06 -4.81 12.08
N PHE A 158 11.52 -3.72 11.45
CA PHE A 158 12.06 -2.57 12.17
C PHE A 158 10.99 -1.80 12.95
N MET A 159 9.77 -1.67 12.40
CA MET A 159 8.65 -1.06 13.13
C MET A 159 8.28 -1.85 14.40
N ALA A 160 8.31 -3.18 14.33
CA ALA A 160 8.05 -4.04 15.50
C ALA A 160 9.24 -4.04 16.48
N ALA A 161 10.47 -4.09 15.97
CA ALA A 161 11.68 -4.06 16.79
C ALA A 161 11.76 -2.79 17.65
N GLY A 162 11.32 -1.64 17.10
CA GLY A 162 11.33 -0.36 17.81
C GLY A 162 10.62 -0.37 19.16
N SER A 163 9.57 -1.19 19.34
CA SER A 163 8.87 -1.31 20.63
C SER A 163 9.54 -2.25 21.64
N HIS A 164 10.59 -2.98 21.24
CA HIS A 164 11.30 -3.95 22.08
C HIS A 164 12.72 -3.50 22.47
N PHE A 165 13.28 -2.50 21.80
CA PHE A 165 14.64 -1.99 22.04
C PHE A 165 14.66 -0.56 22.62
N GLY A 166 13.67 -0.27 23.48
CA GLY A 166 13.55 0.99 24.23
C GLY A 166 14.65 1.18 25.26
#